data_AF-A0A5E6R2R2-F1
#
_entry.id   AF-A0A5E6R2R2-F1
#
_cell.length_a   1.000
_cell.length_b   1.000
_cell.length_c   1.000
_cell.angle_alpha   90.00
_cell.angle_beta   90.00
_cell.angle_gamma   90.00
#
_symmetry.space_group_name_H-M   'P 1'
#
loop_
_entity.id
_entity.type
_entity.pdbx_description
1 polymer ?
#
loop_
_entity_poly.entity_id
_entity_poly.type
_entity_poly.pdbx_seq_one_letter_code
_entity_poly.pdbx_strand_id
1 'polypeptide(L)'
;MVRLKTLGFRVVEGAGSRLKTINPGSWRSDKTSTQRGYGYKWQKARERYLRDHPLCVYCARQGLTAAASVVDHKAPHRGDQDLFWDASNWQPLCKPCHDSVKQAEEAAGLAG
;
A
#
# COMPACT_ATOMS: atom_id res chain seq x y z
N MET A 1 -32.33 -56.47 12.12
CA MET A 1 -32.32 -55.25 11.27
C MET A 1 -31.00 -54.53 11.49
N VAL A 2 -30.11 -54.53 10.50
CA VAL A 2 -28.79 -53.90 10.61
C VAL A 2 -28.94 -52.41 10.28
N ARG A 3 -28.65 -51.55 11.25
CA ARG A 3 -28.65 -50.10 11.06
C ARG A 3 -27.31 -49.70 10.42
N LEU A 4 -27.34 -49.24 9.17
CA LEU A 4 -26.16 -48.66 8.51
C LEU A 4 -25.74 -47.38 9.25
N LYS A 5 -24.47 -47.30 9.64
CA LYS A 5 -23.86 -46.07 10.16
C LYS A 5 -23.62 -45.12 9.00
N THR A 6 -24.23 -43.94 9.05
CA THR A 6 -23.91 -42.85 8.14
C THR A 6 -22.48 -42.36 8.41
N LEU A 7 -21.63 -42.38 7.38
CA LEU A 7 -20.35 -41.67 7.43
C LEU A 7 -20.66 -40.16 7.39
N GLY A 8 -20.17 -39.42 8.39
CA GLY A 8 -20.32 -37.98 8.42
C GLY A 8 -19.68 -37.34 7.19
N PHE A 9 -20.33 -36.31 6.65
CA PHE A 9 -19.79 -35.49 5.58
C PHE A 9 -18.59 -34.71 6.11
N ARG A 10 -17.39 -35.29 5.99
CA ARG A 10 -16.14 -34.56 6.24
C ARG A 10 -15.84 -33.70 5.03
N VAL A 11 -16.54 -32.57 4.90
CA VAL A 11 -15.87 -31.42 4.28
C VAL A 11 -14.85 -30.97 5.31
N VAL A 12 -13.61 -31.34 5.04
CA VAL A 12 -12.47 -30.76 5.71
C VAL A 12 -12.45 -29.30 5.25
N GLU A 13 -13.08 -28.40 6.00
CA GLU A 13 -12.80 -26.95 5.96
C GLU A 13 -11.39 -26.69 6.52
N GLY A 14 -10.41 -27.39 5.94
CA GLY A 14 -9.06 -27.54 6.47
C GLY A 14 -8.06 -27.39 5.34
N ALA A 15 -8.21 -26.32 4.58
CA ALA A 15 -7.12 -25.66 3.88
C ALA A 15 -7.63 -24.25 3.57
N GLY A 16 -7.26 -23.28 4.41
CA GLY A 16 -7.44 -21.87 4.06
C GLY A 16 -6.98 -21.67 2.62
N SER A 17 -7.87 -21.12 1.80
CA SER A 17 -7.69 -20.93 0.36
C SER A 17 -6.25 -20.53 0.03
N ARG A 18 -5.43 -21.48 -0.47
CA ARG A 18 -4.14 -21.17 -1.14
C ARG A 18 -4.35 -20.40 -2.44
N LEU A 19 -5.59 -20.25 -2.88
CA LEU A 19 -5.94 -19.47 -4.05
C LEU A 19 -5.80 -18.00 -3.69
N LYS A 20 -4.97 -17.29 -4.46
CA LYS A 20 -4.88 -15.83 -4.39
C LYS A 20 -6.25 -15.28 -4.81
N THR A 21 -6.95 -14.61 -3.90
CA THR A 21 -8.13 -13.83 -4.23
C THR A 21 -7.70 -12.70 -5.15
N ILE A 22 -7.89 -12.89 -6.44
CA ILE A 22 -7.64 -11.86 -7.46
C ILE A 22 -8.87 -10.98 -7.46
N ASN A 23 -8.70 -9.65 -7.30
CA ASN A 23 -9.80 -8.71 -7.51
C ASN A 23 -9.72 -8.25 -8.98
N PRO A 24 -10.53 -8.84 -9.89
CA PRO A 24 -10.47 -8.50 -11.31
C PRO A 24 -10.78 -7.01 -11.50
N GLY A 25 -9.92 -6.30 -12.23
CA GLY A 25 -10.05 -4.85 -12.47
C GLY A 25 -9.30 -3.95 -11.47
N SER A 26 -8.68 -4.50 -10.43
CA SER A 26 -7.73 -3.71 -9.64
C SER A 26 -6.46 -3.45 -10.44
N TRP A 27 -6.03 -2.19 -10.50
CA TRP A 27 -4.78 -1.77 -11.15
C TRP A 27 -3.52 -2.47 -10.60
N ARG A 28 -3.66 -3.20 -9.47
CA ARG A 28 -2.61 -3.98 -8.82
C ARG A 28 -2.57 -5.45 -9.25
N SER A 29 -3.68 -6.02 -9.74
CA SER A 29 -3.88 -7.47 -9.83
C SER A 29 -2.98 -8.18 -10.86
N ASP A 30 -2.63 -7.51 -11.96
CA ASP A 30 -1.94 -8.15 -13.10
C ASP A 30 -0.44 -7.78 -13.20
N LYS A 31 0.09 -7.02 -12.23
CA LYS A 31 1.44 -6.45 -12.30
C LYS A 31 2.23 -6.71 -11.02
N THR A 32 3.48 -7.14 -11.18
CA THR A 32 4.46 -7.17 -10.08
C THR A 32 4.72 -5.76 -9.54
N SER A 33 5.28 -5.65 -8.32
CA SER A 33 5.62 -4.35 -7.74
C SER A 33 6.51 -3.49 -8.65
N THR A 34 7.50 -4.11 -9.28
CA THR A 34 8.39 -3.47 -10.25
C THR A 34 7.63 -2.96 -11.47
N GLN A 35 6.73 -3.76 -12.04
CA GLN A 35 5.89 -3.35 -13.17
C GLN A 35 4.90 -2.23 -12.82
N ARG A 36 4.60 -2.03 -11.52
CA ARG A 36 3.78 -0.91 -11.04
C ARG A 36 4.57 0.38 -10.84
N GLY A 37 5.90 0.34 -10.98
CA GLY A 37 6.79 1.50 -10.83
C GLY A 37 7.75 1.39 -9.66
N TYR A 38 7.52 0.48 -8.69
CA TYR A 38 8.29 0.38 -7.44
C TYR A 38 9.61 -0.40 -7.57
N GLY A 39 10.29 -0.30 -8.72
CA GLY A 39 11.56 -0.97 -9.02
C GLY A 39 12.81 -0.17 -8.58
N TYR A 40 13.98 -0.53 -9.13
CA TYR A 40 15.26 0.12 -8.83
C TYR A 40 15.27 1.63 -9.09
N LYS A 41 14.64 2.07 -10.19
CA LYS A 41 14.51 3.51 -10.52
C LYS A 41 13.79 4.26 -9.40
N TRP A 42 12.74 3.67 -8.83
CA TRP A 42 11.99 4.25 -7.72
C TRP A 42 12.83 4.27 -6.44
N GLN A 43 13.57 3.21 -6.13
CA GLN A 43 14.45 3.17 -4.96
C GLN A 43 15.47 4.32 -4.98
N LYS A 44 16.13 4.55 -6.13
CA LYS A 44 17.04 5.69 -6.31
C LYS A 44 16.37 7.04 -6.15
N ALA A 45 15.22 7.23 -6.80
CA ALA A 45 14.47 8.48 -6.72
C ALA A 45 14.01 8.77 -5.28
N ARG A 46 13.50 7.75 -4.59
CA ARG A 46 13.10 7.78 -3.19
C ARG A 46 14.25 8.19 -2.28
N GLU A 47 15.42 7.56 -2.41
CA GLU A 47 16.60 7.90 -1.61
C GLU A 47 17.04 9.34 -1.82
N ARG A 48 17.03 9.82 -3.08
CA ARG A 48 17.34 11.21 -3.38
C ARG A 48 16.34 12.16 -2.76
N TYR A 49 15.05 11.87 -2.93
CA TYR A 49 13.98 12.71 -2.40
C TYR A 49 14.02 12.79 -0.86
N LEU A 50 14.24 11.68 -0.16
CA LEU A 50 14.35 11.67 1.31
C LEU A 50 15.58 12.41 1.82
N ARG A 51 16.66 12.49 1.03
CA ARG A 51 17.83 13.31 1.37
C ARG A 51 17.52 14.79 1.29
N ASP A 52 16.79 15.21 0.25
CA ASP A 52 16.44 16.60 0.01
C ASP A 52 15.25 17.05 0.90
N HIS A 53 14.42 16.09 1.35
CA HIS A 53 13.25 16.30 2.19
C HIS A 53 13.26 15.38 3.43
N PRO A 54 14.14 15.66 4.42
CA PRO A 54 14.42 14.73 5.51
C PRO A 54 13.36 14.71 6.62
N LEU A 55 12.39 15.63 6.62
CA LEU A 55 11.41 15.79 7.69
C LEU A 55 10.00 15.38 7.26
N CYS A 56 9.26 14.75 8.17
CA CYS A 56 7.87 14.38 7.97
C CYS A 56 6.98 15.62 7.88
N VAL A 57 6.28 15.79 6.75
CA VAL A 57 5.37 16.94 6.56
C VAL A 57 4.18 16.92 7.53
N TYR A 58 3.71 15.75 7.97
CA TYR A 58 2.57 15.67 8.88
C TYR A 58 2.94 16.04 10.31
N CYS A 59 4.13 15.66 10.75
CA CYS A 59 4.67 16.11 12.03
C CYS A 59 4.91 17.63 11.99
N ALA A 60 5.47 18.15 10.89
CA ALA A 60 5.73 19.58 10.75
C ALA A 60 4.44 20.44 10.85
N ARG A 61 3.31 19.97 10.27
CA ARG A 61 1.99 20.63 10.42
C ARG A 61 1.53 20.77 11.87
N GLN A 62 2.02 19.91 12.75
CA GLN A 62 1.69 19.91 14.18
C GLN A 62 2.79 20.60 15.03
N GLY A 63 3.77 21.25 14.39
CA GLY A 63 4.91 21.84 15.08
C GLY A 63 5.91 20.81 15.63
N LEU A 64 5.83 19.55 15.20
CA LEU A 64 6.71 18.47 15.62
C LEU A 64 7.80 18.21 14.57
N THR A 65 8.97 17.77 15.03
CA THR A 65 10.08 17.37 14.17
C THR A 65 10.27 15.86 14.22
N ALA A 66 10.14 15.20 13.08
CA ALA A 66 10.39 13.77 12.93
C ALA A 66 11.05 13.48 11.59
N ALA A 67 12.00 12.55 11.57
CA ALA A 67 12.64 12.11 10.34
C ALA A 67 11.64 11.40 9.42
N ALA A 68 11.65 11.75 8.14
CA ALA A 68 10.92 11.03 7.12
C ALA A 68 11.66 9.74 6.73
N SER A 69 10.90 8.67 6.55
CA SER A 69 11.42 7.37 6.11
C SER A 69 10.63 6.76 4.96
N VAL A 70 9.54 7.41 4.54
CA VAL A 70 8.68 6.97 3.44
C VAL A 70 8.43 8.15 2.51
N VAL A 71 8.42 7.87 1.20
CA VAL A 71 7.91 8.80 0.19
C VAL A 71 6.56 8.30 -0.21
N ASP A 72 5.56 9.14 0.01
CA ASP A 72 4.16 8.87 -0.25
C ASP A 72 3.67 9.70 -1.44
N HIS A 73 2.69 9.17 -2.16
CA HIS A 73 1.99 9.91 -3.21
C HIS A 73 0.77 10.62 -2.58
N LYS A 74 0.75 11.96 -2.62
CA LYS A 74 -0.36 12.78 -2.07
C LYS A 74 -1.69 12.32 -2.66
N ALA A 75 -1.79 12.38 -3.99
CA ALA A 75 -2.85 11.81 -4.78
C ALA A 75 -2.50 10.37 -5.20
N PRO A 76 -3.38 9.39 -4.94
CA PRO A 76 -3.11 7.99 -5.29
C PRO A 76 -3.09 7.82 -6.81
N HIS A 77 -1.94 7.40 -7.34
CA HIS A 77 -1.72 7.31 -8.78
C HIS A 77 -2.57 6.22 -9.50
N ARG A 78 -3.08 5.22 -8.79
CA ARG A 78 -3.98 4.16 -9.33
C ARG A 78 -3.51 3.50 -10.64
N GLY A 79 -2.21 3.42 -10.85
CA GLY A 79 -1.59 2.84 -12.05
C GLY A 79 -1.18 3.85 -13.12
N ASP A 80 -1.61 5.11 -13.01
CA ASP A 80 -1.08 6.23 -13.80
C ASP A 80 0.43 6.38 -13.51
N GLN A 81 1.25 6.35 -14.56
CA GLN A 81 2.69 6.46 -14.43
C GLN A 81 3.18 7.91 -14.43
N ASP A 82 2.46 8.83 -15.07
CA ASP A 82 2.84 10.24 -15.08
C ASP A 82 2.62 10.81 -13.67
N LEU A 83 1.49 10.50 -13.06
CA LEU A 83 1.20 10.88 -11.67
C LEU A 83 2.08 10.15 -10.64
N PHE A 84 2.57 8.94 -10.98
CA PHE A 84 3.53 8.21 -10.14
C PHE A 84 4.90 8.89 -10.12
N TRP A 85 5.37 9.36 -11.28
CA TRP A 85 6.69 9.98 -11.45
C TRP A 85 6.71 11.50 -11.24
N ASP A 86 5.55 12.12 -11.06
CA ASP A 86 5.44 13.52 -10.66
C ASP A 86 5.95 13.73 -9.23
N ALA A 87 7.15 14.31 -9.09
CA ALA A 87 7.74 14.61 -7.80
C ALA A 87 6.94 15.66 -7.00
N SER A 88 6.12 16.49 -7.67
CA SER A 88 5.23 17.43 -6.97
C SER A 88 4.10 16.72 -6.22
N ASN A 89 3.75 15.50 -6.68
CA ASN A 89 2.81 14.60 -6.03
C ASN A 89 3.46 13.79 -4.89
N TRP A 90 4.78 13.92 -4.66
CA TRP A 90 5.43 13.20 -3.56
C TRP A 90 5.39 13.99 -2.26
N GLN A 91 5.37 13.29 -1.13
CA GLN A 91 5.54 13.89 0.21
C GLN A 91 6.36 12.99 1.14
N PRO A 92 7.24 13.59 1.97
CA PRO A 92 8.05 12.84 2.93
C PRO A 92 7.25 12.58 4.21
N LEU A 93 7.09 11.33 4.61
CA LEU A 93 6.38 10.94 5.84
C LEU A 93 7.26 10.07 6.72
N CYS A 94 7.09 10.19 8.04
CA CYS A 94 7.55 9.17 8.97
C CYS A 94 6.62 7.97 8.89
N LYS A 95 7.14 6.77 9.19
CA LYS A 95 6.36 5.53 9.15
C LYS A 95 5.06 5.58 9.99
N PRO A 96 5.05 6.13 11.22
CA PRO A 96 3.82 6.28 11.99
C PRO A 96 2.74 7.11 11.29
N CYS A 97 3.07 8.29 10.76
CA CYS A 97 2.10 9.13 10.07
C CYS A 97 1.61 8.51 8.75
N HIS A 98 2.50 7.83 8.01
CA HIS A 98 2.13 7.11 6.79
C HIS A 98 1.14 5.99 7.08
N ASP A 99 1.42 5.14 8.08
CA ASP A 99 0.61 3.95 8.36
C ASP A 99 -0.69 4.26 9.12
N SER A 100 -0.86 5.48 9.67
CA SER A 100 -2.05 5.88 10.43
C SER A 100 -2.80 7.06 9.79
N VAL A 101 -2.29 8.28 9.91
CA VAL A 101 -2.98 9.51 9.48
C VAL A 101 -3.25 9.50 7.98
N LYS A 102 -2.23 9.21 7.16
CA LYS A 102 -2.39 9.16 5.69
C LYS A 102 -3.37 8.06 5.28
N GLN A 103 -3.25 6.86 5.84
CA GLN A 103 -4.20 5.76 5.57
C GLN A 103 -5.64 6.13 5.94
N ALA A 104 -5.85 6.82 7.06
CA ALA A 104 -7.17 7.29 7.48
C ALA A 104 -7.74 8.34 6.50
N GLU A 105 -6.92 9.30 6.07
CA GLU A 105 -7.31 10.31 5.08
C GLU A 105 -7.68 9.69 3.72
N GLU A 106 -6.91 8.69 3.27
CA GLU A 106 -7.22 7.94 2.05
C GLU A 106 -8.53 7.16 2.15
N ALA A 107 -8.76 6.50 3.28
CA ALA A 107 -10.00 5.75 3.52
C ALA A 107 -11.23 6.67 3.58
N ALA A 108 -11.07 7.89 4.12
CA ALA A 108 -12.11 8.91 4.15
C ALA A 108 -12.32 9.63 2.80
N GLY A 109 -11.46 9.38 1.80
CA GLY A 109 -11.49 10.08 0.51
C GLY A 109 -11.03 11.55 0.57
N LEU A 110 -10.33 11.92 1.65
CA LEU A 110 -9.84 13.29 1.89
C LEU A 110 -8.42 13.52 1.36
N ALA A 111 -7.77 12.47 0.86
CA ALA A 111 -6.44 12.57 0.26
C ALA A 111 -6.51 13.21 -1.14
N GLY A 112 -6.09 14.48 -1.23
CA GLY A 112 -5.90 15.25 -2.46
C GLY A 112 -4.65 16.11 -2.37
#